data_AF-A0A640KNI5-F1
#
_entry.id   AF-A0A640KNI5-F1
#
_cell.length_a   1.000
_cell.length_b   1.000
_cell.length_c   1.000
_cell.angle_alpha   90.00
_cell.angle_beta   90.00
_cell.angle_gamma   90.00
#
_symmetry.space_group_name_H-M   'P 1'
#
loop_
_entity.id
_entity.type
_entity.pdbx_description
1 polymer ?
#
loop_
_entity_poly.entity_id
_entity_poly.type
_entity_poly.pdbx_seq_one_letter_code
_entity_poly.pdbx_strand_id
1 'polypeptide(L)'
;MRGVAVFRVGATAISRSSSLLVSSPLVLVRRTLRTKVGISMSERLRAAERDEPATSSARPPPSAMDLSYITGKMLDTLPAYQTEPSVWSETTFRSAWSKLHKAYASFLETDLPRAAELRAKDWKGLALCNSYAETLHLMSLLPSTLRAAITQHPSFNYTDVEEFFVHLGQDVEVRGSGGWVIQLPPPTTENLQYLVKRIGRFGADGRGCVANTAHRASVWRGRHGESLGVTLRVGRYVPGAARALLPLAQRGSLLILSKAGMGKTTLLRDLAASLAQEPGTPRVTVVDTSNEIGGDGPIPLPYLGRCRRLQVARREDQGRVMMEVIQNHTPEYLIVDEIATEEEAEAAWSISQRGVHLIGTCHGEHLEGFLQNRALNVLVGGAAQAFLSNEERRLRNKTKKTVLERPHSSPFSSVVELHTRNRGHLYVDVNTAVDLVLDEQQAQLNAAVGAAIELNALLPSRVEKLLRLQDEKKGKHPYVSGAGTKYPEVGEEEDDPATSSSATRGTVDEDVGSLLTDNGRDHESGRSMASSTYAVSNNASSRRSAWQTERHRRHRKTDEELYRELKGFF
;
A
#
# COMPACT_ATOMS: atom_id res chain seq x y z
N MET A 1 -25.69 -64.81 -1.43
CA MET A 1 -25.28 -63.50 -0.88
C MET A 1 -26.47 -62.55 -0.97
N ARG A 2 -26.81 -61.83 0.11
CA ARG A 2 -27.83 -60.77 0.19
C ARG A 2 -27.36 -59.73 1.22
N GLY A 3 -27.80 -58.48 1.09
CA GLY A 3 -27.43 -57.39 2.00
C GLY A 3 -28.50 -57.06 3.05
N VAL A 4 -28.23 -55.97 3.79
CA VAL A 4 -29.13 -55.24 4.70
C VAL A 4 -29.57 -55.96 6.00
N ALA A 5 -28.92 -55.59 7.10
CA ALA A 5 -29.49 -55.49 8.44
C ALA A 5 -28.81 -54.28 9.11
N VAL A 6 -29.48 -53.28 9.71
CA VAL A 6 -30.61 -53.27 10.66
C VAL A 6 -30.22 -53.87 12.01
N PHE A 7 -29.64 -53.03 12.88
CA PHE A 7 -29.54 -53.32 14.31
C PHE A 7 -30.88 -53.03 14.98
N ARG A 8 -31.52 -54.06 15.54
CA ARG A 8 -32.70 -53.92 16.40
C ARG A 8 -32.64 -54.94 17.52
N VAL A 9 -32.39 -54.48 18.74
CA VAL A 9 -32.58 -55.25 19.97
C VAL A 9 -33.43 -54.42 20.91
N GLY A 10 -34.70 -54.81 21.03
CA GLY A 10 -35.48 -54.58 22.24
C GLY A 10 -35.44 -55.85 23.09
N ALA A 11 -36.12 -55.94 24.23
CA ALA A 11 -36.84 -54.94 25.01
C ALA A 11 -37.13 -55.56 26.40
N THR A 12 -37.39 -54.75 27.42
CA THR A 12 -38.11 -55.21 28.62
C THR A 12 -38.73 -54.02 29.35
N ALA A 13 -39.88 -54.23 29.98
CA ALA A 13 -40.61 -53.20 30.72
C ALA A 13 -41.19 -53.76 32.03
N ILE A 14 -40.92 -53.04 33.12
CA ILE A 14 -41.43 -53.27 34.49
C ILE A 14 -41.44 -51.89 35.15
N SER A 15 -42.38 -51.40 35.96
CA SER A 15 -43.85 -51.48 36.16
C SER A 15 -44.11 -50.66 37.45
N ARG A 16 -45.36 -50.28 37.77
CA ARG A 16 -45.79 -49.51 39.00
C ARG A 16 -45.40 -48.02 38.94
N SER A 17 -46.31 -47.04 38.98
CA SER A 17 -47.36 -46.65 39.96
C SER A 17 -46.76 -45.95 41.22
N SER A 18 -47.32 -44.85 41.77
CA SER A 18 -48.74 -44.42 41.76
C SER A 18 -48.93 -42.89 41.93
N SER A 19 -50.17 -42.41 41.72
CA SER A 19 -50.92 -41.30 42.40
C SER A 19 -50.28 -40.62 43.65
N LEU A 20 -50.51 -39.36 44.05
CA LEU A 20 -51.55 -38.30 43.82
C LEU A 20 -51.05 -37.01 44.60
N LEU A 21 -51.24 -35.72 44.27
CA LEU A 21 -52.43 -34.84 44.44
C LEU A 21 -52.06 -33.32 44.22
N VAL A 22 -52.94 -32.56 43.57
CA VAL A 22 -53.44 -31.17 43.85
C VAL A 22 -52.52 -29.94 44.17
N SER A 23 -52.99 -28.79 43.61
CA SER A 23 -52.80 -27.36 43.98
C SER A 23 -51.58 -26.56 43.49
N SER A 24 -51.88 -25.41 42.87
CA SER A 24 -50.97 -24.27 42.64
C SER A 24 -51.14 -23.24 43.76
N PRO A 25 -50.20 -22.29 43.92
CA PRO A 25 -50.34 -21.04 43.15
C PRO A 25 -49.03 -20.54 42.51
N LEU A 26 -49.16 -19.48 41.70
CA LEU A 26 -48.09 -18.86 40.91
C LEU A 26 -47.00 -18.21 41.76
N VAL A 27 -45.79 -18.77 41.77
CA VAL A 27 -44.59 -18.04 42.24
C VAL A 27 -44.08 -17.16 41.10
N LEU A 28 -44.39 -15.85 41.17
CA LEU A 28 -43.86 -14.85 40.23
C LEU A 28 -42.35 -14.62 40.52
N VAL A 29 -41.50 -15.50 40.00
CA VAL A 29 -40.04 -15.32 40.07
C VAL A 29 -39.65 -14.11 39.21
N ARG A 30 -39.56 -12.94 39.86
CA ARG A 30 -38.85 -11.78 39.31
C ARG A 30 -37.40 -12.20 39.05
N ARG A 31 -37.09 -12.55 37.79
CA ARG A 31 -35.72 -12.60 37.29
C ARG A 31 -35.16 -11.19 37.33
N THR A 32 -34.60 -10.79 38.46
CA THR A 32 -33.72 -9.63 38.54
C THR A 32 -32.52 -9.91 37.66
N LEU A 33 -32.58 -9.45 36.41
CA LEU A 33 -31.41 -9.23 35.59
C LEU A 33 -30.53 -8.23 36.34
N ARG A 34 -29.63 -8.75 37.18
CA ARG A 34 -28.40 -8.03 37.54
C ARG A 34 -27.61 -7.89 36.24
N THR A 35 -27.93 -6.84 35.49
CA THR A 35 -26.97 -6.21 34.60
C THR A 35 -25.73 -5.96 35.43
N LYS A 36 -24.67 -6.76 35.23
CA LYS A 36 -23.34 -6.35 35.66
C LYS A 36 -23.11 -5.02 34.99
N VAL A 37 -23.08 -3.93 35.76
CA VAL A 37 -22.66 -2.62 35.26
C VAL A 37 -21.31 -2.86 34.61
N GLY A 38 -21.27 -2.66 33.29
CA GLY A 38 -20.07 -2.98 32.52
C GLY A 38 -18.97 -2.04 32.97
N ILE A 39 -17.93 -2.57 33.61
CA ILE A 39 -16.72 -1.82 33.99
C ILE A 39 -16.32 -1.00 32.76
N SER A 40 -16.35 0.32 32.91
CA SER A 40 -16.28 1.27 31.81
C SER A 40 -14.97 1.14 31.07
N MET A 41 -14.94 1.59 29.81
CA MET A 41 -13.74 1.46 28.99
C MET A 41 -12.53 2.15 29.63
N SER A 42 -12.79 3.33 30.21
CA SER A 42 -11.84 4.16 30.94
C SER A 42 -11.38 3.51 32.26
N GLU A 43 -12.23 2.79 32.99
CA GLU A 43 -11.83 2.00 34.17
C GLU A 43 -10.93 0.82 33.81
N ARG A 44 -11.22 0.09 32.71
CA ARG A 44 -10.35 -1.00 32.22
C ARG A 44 -8.98 -0.49 31.81
N LEU A 45 -8.93 0.68 31.19
CA LEU A 45 -7.67 1.35 30.83
C LEU A 45 -6.88 1.76 32.08
N ARG A 46 -7.53 2.32 33.12
CA ARG A 46 -6.90 2.64 34.42
C ARG A 46 -6.41 1.40 35.17
N ALA A 47 -7.15 0.29 35.16
CA ALA A 47 -6.72 -0.97 35.76
C ALA A 47 -5.46 -1.54 35.07
N ALA A 48 -5.37 -1.40 33.74
CA ALA A 48 -4.18 -1.80 32.98
C ALA A 48 -2.95 -0.91 33.23
N GLU A 49 -3.12 0.36 33.62
CA GLU A 49 -2.03 1.24 34.05
C GLU A 49 -1.49 0.92 35.46
N ARG A 50 -2.31 0.29 36.32
CA ARG A 50 -1.90 -0.19 37.66
C ARG A 50 -1.34 -1.62 37.64
N ASP A 51 -1.16 -2.18 36.44
CA ASP A 51 -0.75 -3.55 36.13
C ASP A 51 -1.26 -4.68 37.04
N GLU A 52 -2.52 -4.55 37.42
CA GLU A 52 -3.38 -5.65 37.85
C GLU A 52 -3.27 -6.84 36.86
N PRO A 53 -3.28 -8.11 37.33
CA PRO A 53 -2.83 -9.27 36.56
C PRO A 53 -3.74 -9.61 35.38
N ALA A 54 -3.54 -8.92 34.26
CA ALA A 54 -4.31 -9.08 33.06
C ALA A 54 -4.04 -10.43 32.37
N THR A 55 -5.07 -11.27 32.33
CA THR A 55 -5.29 -12.20 31.21
C THR A 55 -5.31 -11.41 29.89
N SER A 56 -4.89 -12.03 28.80
CA SER A 56 -4.47 -11.36 27.55
C SER A 56 -5.61 -10.80 26.67
N SER A 57 -6.61 -10.20 27.29
CA SER A 57 -7.81 -9.64 26.64
C SER A 57 -8.36 -8.37 27.30
N ALA A 58 -7.76 -7.88 28.40
CA ALA A 58 -8.33 -6.79 29.20
C ALA A 58 -8.25 -5.40 28.54
N ARG A 59 -7.18 -5.12 27.79
CA ARG A 59 -6.95 -3.81 27.14
C ARG A 59 -7.40 -3.85 25.67
N PRO A 60 -8.15 -2.84 25.18
CA PRO A 60 -8.46 -2.74 23.76
C PRO A 60 -7.20 -2.50 22.91
N PRO A 61 -7.25 -2.81 21.60
CA PRO A 61 -6.29 -2.28 20.65
C PRO A 61 -6.39 -0.74 20.61
N PRO A 62 -5.32 0.00 20.23
CA PRO A 62 -5.32 1.46 20.19
C PRO A 62 -6.51 2.08 19.43
N SER A 63 -6.89 1.49 18.28
CA SER A 63 -8.06 1.95 17.51
C SER A 63 -9.42 1.85 18.24
N ALA A 64 -9.50 1.09 19.34
CA ALA A 64 -10.68 0.97 20.20
C ALA A 64 -10.44 1.46 21.64
N MET A 65 -9.38 2.26 21.87
CA MET A 65 -9.27 3.05 23.10
C MET A 65 -10.28 4.20 23.10
N ASP A 66 -10.71 4.56 24.30
CA ASP A 66 -11.54 5.72 24.61
C ASP A 66 -10.80 7.01 24.23
N LEU A 67 -11.44 7.89 23.44
CA LEU A 67 -10.81 9.12 22.98
C LEU A 67 -10.59 10.09 24.15
N SER A 68 -11.59 10.27 25.02
CA SER A 68 -11.54 11.17 26.18
C SER A 68 -10.43 10.81 27.17
N TYR A 69 -10.14 9.50 27.29
CA TYR A 69 -9.08 8.98 28.12
C TYR A 69 -7.68 9.41 27.65
N ILE A 70 -7.44 9.40 26.32
CA ILE A 70 -6.14 9.78 25.75
C ILE A 70 -6.02 11.31 25.60
N THR A 71 -7.10 12.02 25.23
CA THR A 71 -7.05 13.49 25.19
C THR A 71 -6.78 14.07 26.59
N GLY A 72 -7.37 13.48 27.63
CA GLY A 72 -7.09 13.80 29.04
C GLY A 72 -5.67 13.47 29.52
N LYS A 73 -4.83 12.80 28.70
CA LYS A 73 -3.40 12.54 28.96
C LYS A 73 -2.47 13.48 28.16
N MET A 74 -3.03 14.37 27.33
CA MET A 74 -2.29 15.23 26.39
C MET A 74 -2.79 16.69 26.40
N LEU A 75 -3.36 17.12 27.53
CA LEU A 75 -4.12 18.37 27.70
C LEU A 75 -3.37 19.62 27.21
N ASP A 76 -2.07 19.72 27.43
CA ASP A 76 -1.27 20.91 27.07
C ASP A 76 -0.99 21.03 25.56
N THR A 77 -1.19 19.94 24.80
CA THR A 77 -0.80 19.86 23.39
C THR A 77 -1.98 19.86 22.42
N LEU A 78 -3.11 19.27 22.80
CA LEU A 78 -4.22 19.03 21.88
C LEU A 78 -5.16 20.19 21.56
N PRO A 79 -5.45 21.17 22.46
CA PRO A 79 -6.44 22.22 22.18
C PRO A 79 -6.19 23.01 20.88
N ALA A 80 -4.92 23.17 20.45
CA ALA A 80 -4.57 23.80 19.19
C ALA A 80 -4.99 23.02 17.92
N TYR A 81 -5.35 21.74 18.07
CA TYR A 81 -5.71 20.82 16.99
C TYR A 81 -7.20 20.46 16.95
N GLN A 82 -8.04 20.94 17.87
CA GLN A 82 -9.45 20.53 17.98
C GLN A 82 -10.38 21.59 17.38
N THR A 83 -10.69 21.51 16.08
CA THR A 83 -11.57 22.50 15.41
C THR A 83 -12.91 21.95 14.93
N GLU A 84 -13.05 20.64 14.78
CA GLU A 84 -14.32 20.00 14.40
C GLU A 84 -14.92 19.23 15.58
N PRO A 85 -15.84 19.83 16.37
CA PRO A 85 -16.34 19.22 17.60
C PRO A 85 -16.96 17.84 17.38
N SER A 86 -17.56 17.61 16.21
CA SER A 86 -18.21 16.33 15.92
C SER A 86 -17.23 15.18 15.72
N VAL A 87 -15.95 15.44 15.48
CA VAL A 87 -14.85 14.45 15.47
C VAL A 87 -14.34 14.15 16.88
N TRP A 88 -14.31 15.16 17.77
CA TRP A 88 -13.76 15.01 19.12
C TRP A 88 -14.79 14.61 20.18
N SER A 89 -16.09 14.67 19.86
CA SER A 89 -17.17 14.06 20.63
C SER A 89 -17.29 12.54 20.45
N GLU A 90 -16.49 11.94 19.56
CA GLU A 90 -16.52 10.50 19.26
C GLU A 90 -15.93 9.66 20.39
N THR A 91 -16.52 8.47 20.61
CA THR A 91 -16.17 7.63 21.77
C THR A 91 -14.83 6.90 21.62
N THR A 92 -14.40 6.61 20.39
CA THR A 92 -13.19 5.81 20.12
C THR A 92 -12.35 6.39 19.00
N PHE A 93 -11.06 6.03 18.95
CA PHE A 93 -10.19 6.40 17.84
C PHE A 93 -10.74 5.98 16.48
N ARG A 94 -11.28 4.76 16.34
CA ARG A 94 -11.81 4.28 15.05
C ARG A 94 -13.05 5.06 14.62
N SER A 95 -13.93 5.46 15.54
CA SER A 95 -15.09 6.28 15.19
C SER A 95 -14.70 7.74 14.91
N ALA A 96 -13.79 8.33 15.69
CA ALA A 96 -13.20 9.65 15.44
C ALA A 96 -12.52 9.75 14.07
N TRP A 97 -11.66 8.79 13.70
CA TRP A 97 -11.07 8.71 12.37
C TRP A 97 -12.13 8.51 11.28
N SER A 98 -13.12 7.63 11.48
CA SER A 98 -14.21 7.45 10.50
C SER A 98 -15.01 8.73 10.27
N LYS A 99 -15.23 9.52 11.34
CA LYS A 99 -15.90 10.81 11.30
C LYS A 99 -15.05 11.88 10.62
N LEU A 100 -13.75 11.93 10.91
CA LEU A 100 -12.78 12.83 10.27
C LEU A 100 -12.74 12.61 8.76
N HIS A 101 -12.60 11.35 8.30
CA HIS A 101 -12.58 11.01 6.87
C HIS A 101 -13.87 11.44 6.15
N LYS A 102 -15.03 11.25 6.78
CA LYS A 102 -16.34 11.67 6.24
C LYS A 102 -16.49 13.19 6.18
N ALA A 103 -16.09 13.89 7.25
CA ALA A 103 -16.11 15.35 7.31
C ALA A 103 -15.16 15.95 6.26
N TYR A 104 -13.94 15.43 6.16
CA TYR A 104 -12.95 15.86 5.17
C TYR A 104 -13.46 15.72 3.73
N ALA A 105 -14.02 14.55 3.38
CA ALA A 105 -14.60 14.33 2.05
C ALA A 105 -15.77 15.29 1.76
N SER A 106 -16.66 15.52 2.73
CA SER A 106 -17.78 16.45 2.57
C SER A 106 -17.32 17.91 2.44
N PHE A 107 -16.29 18.33 3.17
CA PHE A 107 -15.73 19.69 3.07
C PHE A 107 -14.90 19.87 1.78
N LEU A 108 -14.30 18.82 1.20
CA LEU A 108 -13.69 18.93 -0.14
C LEU A 108 -14.70 19.33 -1.23
N GLU A 109 -15.97 18.99 -1.07
CA GLU A 109 -17.05 19.31 -2.01
C GLU A 109 -17.76 20.64 -1.68
N THR A 110 -17.66 21.15 -0.44
CA THR A 110 -18.52 22.24 0.07
C THR A 110 -17.78 23.42 0.72
N ASP A 111 -16.59 23.20 1.30
CA ASP A 111 -15.86 24.19 2.11
C ASP A 111 -14.35 23.86 2.12
N LEU A 112 -13.67 24.22 1.02
CA LEU A 112 -12.23 23.98 0.86
C LEU A 112 -11.36 24.61 1.97
N PRO A 113 -11.63 25.83 2.48
CA PRO A 113 -10.95 26.38 3.65
C PRO A 113 -11.05 25.48 4.89
N ARG A 114 -12.25 24.99 5.23
CA ARG A 114 -12.47 24.10 6.38
C ARG A 114 -11.88 22.71 6.16
N ALA A 115 -11.90 22.18 4.93
CA ALA A 115 -11.18 20.95 4.59
C ALA A 115 -9.67 21.10 4.84
N ALA A 116 -9.08 22.23 4.44
CA ALA A 116 -7.68 22.54 4.66
C ALA A 116 -7.35 22.71 6.16
N GLU A 117 -8.22 23.37 6.94
CA GLU A 117 -8.06 23.48 8.39
C GLU A 117 -8.12 22.13 9.09
N LEU A 118 -9.14 21.31 8.80
CA LEU A 118 -9.33 19.96 9.36
C LEU A 118 -8.10 19.06 9.10
N ARG A 119 -7.48 19.18 7.91
CA ARG A 119 -6.25 18.44 7.56
C ARG A 119 -4.98 19.06 8.16
N ALA A 120 -4.97 20.36 8.44
CA ALA A 120 -3.86 21.05 9.09
C ALA A 120 -3.82 20.84 10.61
N LYS A 121 -5.00 20.70 11.24
CA LYS A 121 -5.22 20.61 12.69
C LYS A 121 -5.72 19.23 13.11
N ASP A 122 -7.02 18.94 13.01
CA ASP A 122 -7.67 17.75 13.60
C ASP A 122 -7.05 16.42 13.16
N TRP A 123 -6.65 16.32 11.88
CA TRP A 123 -5.93 15.16 11.34
C TRP A 123 -4.58 14.92 12.01
N LYS A 124 -3.85 15.99 12.37
CA LYS A 124 -2.59 15.89 13.12
C LYS A 124 -2.85 15.62 14.59
N GLY A 125 -3.88 16.23 15.18
CA GLY A 125 -4.30 15.95 16.56
C GLY A 125 -4.61 14.46 16.77
N LEU A 126 -5.45 13.87 15.90
CA LEU A 126 -5.76 12.44 15.96
C LEU A 126 -4.55 11.56 15.67
N ALA A 127 -3.62 11.97 14.80
CA ALA A 127 -2.36 11.24 14.58
C ALA A 127 -1.45 11.27 15.82
N LEU A 128 -1.31 12.41 16.50
CA LEU A 128 -0.58 12.53 17.77
C LEU A 128 -1.21 11.66 18.86
N CYS A 129 -2.53 11.72 19.02
CA CYS A 129 -3.26 10.88 19.97
C CYS A 129 -3.10 9.38 19.68
N ASN A 130 -3.20 8.97 18.41
CA ASN A 130 -3.00 7.58 18.00
C ASN A 130 -1.55 7.13 18.23
N SER A 131 -0.58 7.98 17.92
CA SER A 131 0.85 7.77 18.17
C SER A 131 1.15 7.55 19.67
N TYR A 132 0.53 8.34 20.54
CA TYR A 132 0.58 8.15 22.00
C TYR A 132 -0.14 6.85 22.44
N ALA A 133 -1.34 6.58 21.92
CA ALA A 133 -2.14 5.40 22.28
C ALA A 133 -1.49 4.07 21.86
N GLU A 134 -0.85 4.00 20.69
CA GLU A 134 -0.06 2.84 20.26
C GLU A 134 1.17 2.65 21.17
N THR A 135 1.93 3.72 21.47
CA THR A 135 3.09 3.63 22.37
C THR A 135 2.68 3.22 23.80
N LEU A 136 1.57 3.76 24.30
CA LEU A 136 1.03 3.39 25.62
C LEU A 136 0.53 1.93 25.63
N HIS A 137 0.03 1.40 24.51
CA HIS A 137 -0.28 -0.03 24.36
C HIS A 137 1.01 -0.88 24.41
N LEU A 138 2.04 -0.51 23.65
CA LEU A 138 3.35 -1.17 23.65
C LEU A 138 3.95 -1.24 25.06
N MET A 139 3.93 -0.13 25.79
CA MET A 139 4.39 -0.06 27.19
C MET A 139 3.61 -1.01 28.12
N SER A 140 2.35 -1.36 27.82
CA SER A 140 1.57 -2.35 28.59
C SER A 140 1.88 -3.82 28.24
N LEU A 141 2.72 -4.09 27.24
CA LEU A 141 3.24 -5.43 26.95
C LEU A 141 4.50 -5.76 27.76
N LEU A 142 5.25 -4.74 28.20
CA LEU A 142 6.42 -4.89 29.06
C LEU A 142 6.04 -5.42 30.46
N PRO A 143 6.95 -6.11 31.17
CA PRO A 143 6.82 -6.38 32.61
C PRO A 143 6.61 -5.10 33.43
N SER A 144 5.94 -5.19 34.57
CA SER A 144 5.62 -4.04 35.43
C SER A 144 6.84 -3.31 35.96
N THR A 145 7.82 -4.06 36.48
CA THR A 145 9.11 -3.54 36.95
C THR A 145 9.86 -2.77 35.86
N LEU A 146 9.92 -3.33 34.65
CA LEU A 146 10.59 -2.70 33.51
C LEU A 146 9.82 -1.46 33.00
N ARG A 147 8.48 -1.53 32.88
CA ARG A 147 7.65 -0.38 32.54
C ARG A 147 7.85 0.75 33.54
N ALA A 148 7.77 0.47 34.84
CA ALA A 148 7.93 1.45 35.90
C ALA A 148 9.29 2.17 35.78
N ALA A 149 10.39 1.41 35.72
CA ALA A 149 11.74 1.95 35.59
C ALA A 149 11.92 2.85 34.35
N ILE A 150 11.34 2.46 33.20
CA ILE A 150 11.35 3.29 31.99
C ILE A 150 10.53 4.57 32.19
N THR A 151 9.29 4.45 32.68
CA THR A 151 8.36 5.60 32.84
C THR A 151 8.77 6.61 33.92
N GLN A 152 9.60 6.20 34.88
CA GLN A 152 10.13 7.07 35.93
C GLN A 152 11.44 7.76 35.53
N HIS A 153 12.04 7.38 34.40
CA HIS A 153 13.29 7.97 33.94
C HIS A 153 13.07 9.38 33.37
N PRO A 154 13.82 10.43 33.80
CA PRO A 154 13.55 11.81 33.42
C PRO A 154 13.52 12.10 31.91
N SER A 155 14.27 11.34 31.12
CA SER A 155 14.33 11.49 29.65
C SER A 155 13.18 10.80 28.89
N PHE A 156 12.28 10.07 29.55
CA PHE A 156 11.27 9.27 28.87
C PHE A 156 10.07 10.11 28.39
N ASN A 157 9.81 10.10 27.08
CA ASN A 157 8.58 10.67 26.51
C ASN A 157 7.89 9.69 25.55
N TYR A 158 6.60 9.42 25.81
CA TYR A 158 5.73 8.56 24.99
C TYR A 158 5.61 8.99 23.52
N THR A 159 5.64 10.29 23.21
CA THR A 159 5.52 10.75 21.81
C THR A 159 6.77 10.49 20.99
N ASP A 160 7.91 10.28 21.65
CA ASP A 160 9.24 10.41 21.05
C ASP A 160 9.97 9.07 20.91
N VAL A 161 9.52 8.02 21.62
CA VAL A 161 10.14 6.69 21.55
C VAL A 161 10.22 6.17 20.11
N GLU A 162 11.38 5.64 19.72
CA GLU A 162 11.63 5.04 18.40
C GLU A 162 11.91 3.53 18.49
N GLU A 163 12.66 3.07 19.49
CA GLU A 163 13.08 1.67 19.60
C GLU A 163 13.24 1.23 21.07
N PHE A 164 12.91 -0.04 21.35
CA PHE A 164 13.31 -0.76 22.55
C PHE A 164 14.19 -1.96 22.17
N PHE A 165 15.23 -2.22 22.95
CA PHE A 165 16.07 -3.41 22.85
C PHE A 165 16.06 -4.14 24.20
N VAL A 166 15.61 -5.39 24.22
CA VAL A 166 15.45 -6.19 25.44
C VAL A 166 16.10 -7.55 25.22
N HIS A 167 17.26 -7.84 25.81
CA HIS A 167 18.03 -9.07 25.57
C HIS A 167 18.64 -9.64 26.84
N LEU A 168 18.63 -10.96 27.02
CA LEU A 168 19.22 -11.63 28.18
C LEU A 168 20.73 -11.36 28.23
N GLY A 169 21.23 -10.86 29.37
CA GLY A 169 22.65 -10.55 29.55
C GLY A 169 23.17 -9.31 28.81
N GLN A 170 22.30 -8.45 28.27
CA GLN A 170 22.64 -7.11 27.81
C GLN A 170 21.66 -6.10 28.41
N ASP A 171 22.11 -4.86 28.61
CA ASP A 171 21.26 -3.79 29.16
C ASP A 171 20.05 -3.54 28.26
N VAL A 172 18.89 -3.26 28.87
CA VAL A 172 17.70 -2.84 28.16
C VAL A 172 17.89 -1.40 27.70
N GLU A 173 17.85 -1.17 26.39
CA GLU A 173 17.86 0.18 25.83
C GLU A 173 16.45 0.62 25.44
N VAL A 174 16.13 1.88 25.75
CA VAL A 174 14.99 2.59 25.16
C VAL A 174 15.50 3.86 24.50
N ARG A 175 15.22 4.02 23.21
CA ARG A 175 15.74 5.10 22.36
C ARG A 175 14.59 5.98 21.87
N GLY A 176 14.81 7.29 21.78
CA GLY A 176 13.82 8.22 21.25
C GLY A 176 14.39 9.33 20.37
N SER A 177 13.49 10.06 19.72
CA SER A 177 13.82 11.19 18.86
C SER A 177 14.55 12.28 19.64
N GLY A 178 15.50 12.97 18.99
CA GLY A 178 16.47 13.82 19.67
C GLY A 178 17.71 13.07 20.17
N GLY A 179 17.73 11.73 20.09
CA GLY A 179 18.93 10.93 20.35
C GLY A 179 19.16 10.56 21.82
N TRP A 180 18.14 10.73 22.68
CA TRP A 180 18.22 10.23 24.06
C TRP A 180 18.16 8.70 24.09
N VAL A 181 18.89 8.12 25.02
CA VAL A 181 18.91 6.68 25.31
C VAL A 181 18.76 6.49 26.81
N ILE A 182 17.86 5.59 27.20
CA ILE A 182 17.72 5.08 28.57
C ILE A 182 18.37 3.70 28.56
N GLN A 183 19.30 3.43 29.47
CA GLN A 183 19.88 2.11 29.70
C GLN A 183 19.46 1.63 31.09
N LEU A 184 18.99 0.38 31.18
CA LEU A 184 18.58 -0.29 32.41
C LEU A 184 19.22 -1.67 32.47
N PRO A 185 19.45 -2.25 33.68
CA PRO A 185 20.05 -3.57 33.81
C PRO A 185 19.33 -4.68 33.02
N PRO A 186 20.01 -5.80 32.69
CA PRO A 186 19.44 -6.83 31.85
C PRO A 186 18.14 -7.43 32.40
N PRO A 187 17.19 -7.83 31.53
CA PRO A 187 15.94 -8.43 31.95
C PRO A 187 16.18 -9.85 32.50
N THR A 188 15.37 -10.28 33.46
CA THR A 188 15.32 -11.69 33.85
C THR A 188 14.68 -12.54 32.75
N THR A 189 14.89 -13.86 32.82
CA THR A 189 14.27 -14.83 31.90
C THR A 189 12.75 -14.72 31.89
N GLU A 190 12.13 -14.52 33.06
CA GLU A 190 10.69 -14.38 33.24
C GLU A 190 10.18 -13.08 32.61
N ASN A 191 10.93 -11.99 32.75
CA ASN A 191 10.62 -10.70 32.13
C ASN A 191 10.60 -10.80 30.60
N LEU A 192 11.56 -11.49 29.99
CA LEU A 192 11.57 -11.72 28.55
C LEU A 192 10.44 -12.66 28.10
N GLN A 193 10.22 -13.77 28.82
CA GLN A 193 9.14 -14.70 28.50
C GLN A 193 7.75 -14.04 28.58
N TYR A 194 7.52 -13.18 29.57
CA TYR A 194 6.31 -12.36 29.70
C TYR A 194 6.10 -11.47 28.46
N LEU A 195 7.15 -10.77 28.03
CA LEU A 195 7.11 -9.86 26.88
C LEU A 195 6.86 -10.62 25.57
N VAL A 196 7.65 -11.66 25.28
CA VAL A 196 7.51 -12.51 24.08
C VAL A 196 6.11 -13.09 23.97
N LYS A 197 5.56 -13.62 25.08
CA LYS A 197 4.20 -14.17 25.15
C LYS A 197 3.11 -13.12 24.90
N ARG A 198 3.36 -11.84 25.19
CA ARG A 198 2.42 -10.72 24.96
C ARG A 198 2.52 -10.10 23.57
N ILE A 199 3.68 -10.15 22.93
CA ILE A 199 3.85 -9.72 21.53
C ILE A 199 3.12 -10.67 20.58
N GLY A 200 3.31 -11.99 20.75
CA GLY A 200 2.62 -13.01 19.96
C GLY A 200 3.58 -13.93 19.21
N ARG A 201 3.32 -14.13 17.91
CA ARG A 201 4.09 -15.04 17.05
C ARG A 201 5.08 -14.25 16.18
N PHE A 202 6.24 -14.87 15.95
CA PHE A 202 7.24 -14.39 14.99
C PHE A 202 7.31 -15.38 13.81
N GLY A 203 7.56 -14.85 12.62
CA GLY A 203 7.79 -15.61 11.39
C GLY A 203 9.13 -16.37 11.41
N ALA A 204 9.38 -17.08 10.31
CA ALA A 204 10.61 -17.85 10.11
C ALA A 204 11.87 -16.96 10.04
N ASP A 205 11.72 -15.73 9.54
CA ASP A 205 12.76 -14.68 9.49
C ASP A 205 13.00 -13.97 10.83
N GLY A 206 12.26 -14.36 11.89
CA GLY A 206 12.32 -13.72 13.20
C GLY A 206 11.58 -12.38 13.31
N ARG A 207 10.86 -11.92 12.27
CA ARG A 207 10.03 -10.71 12.35
C ARG A 207 8.62 -11.03 12.82
N GLY A 208 7.95 -10.02 13.34
CA GLY A 208 6.52 -10.01 13.64
C GLY A 208 6.11 -8.56 13.90
N CYS A 209 4.83 -8.30 14.13
CA CYS A 209 4.37 -6.97 14.53
C CYS A 209 3.54 -7.07 15.82
N VAL A 210 3.35 -5.94 16.49
CA VAL A 210 2.59 -5.90 17.75
C VAL A 210 1.11 -5.79 17.42
N ALA A 211 0.34 -6.77 17.87
CA ALA A 211 -1.04 -7.01 17.47
C ALA A 211 -1.91 -5.73 17.45
N ASN A 212 -2.45 -5.39 16.28
CA ASN A 212 -3.30 -4.19 16.04
C ASN A 212 -2.59 -2.83 16.20
N THR A 213 -1.27 -2.77 16.02
CA THR A 213 -0.46 -1.54 15.96
C THR A 213 0.42 -1.52 14.71
N ALA A 214 1.05 -0.38 14.39
CA ALA A 214 2.05 -0.26 13.33
C ALA A 214 3.47 -0.64 13.80
N HIS A 215 3.65 -1.12 15.03
CA HIS A 215 4.97 -1.38 15.60
C HIS A 215 5.50 -2.76 15.19
N ARG A 216 6.78 -2.83 14.79
CA ARG A 216 7.46 -4.09 14.47
C ARG A 216 8.15 -4.68 15.69
N ALA A 217 8.12 -6.00 15.81
CA ALA A 217 8.95 -6.79 16.71
C ALA A 217 9.95 -7.65 15.92
N SER A 218 11.12 -7.91 16.48
CA SER A 218 12.12 -8.80 15.88
C SER A 218 12.82 -9.60 16.97
N VAL A 219 12.67 -10.92 16.95
CA VAL A 219 13.17 -11.81 18.02
C VAL A 219 14.61 -12.23 17.75
N TRP A 220 15.46 -12.06 18.77
CA TRP A 220 16.81 -12.60 18.79
C TRP A 220 16.73 -14.07 19.17
N ARG A 221 17.21 -14.96 18.29
CA ARG A 221 17.18 -16.41 18.50
C ARG A 221 18.57 -16.94 18.84
N GLY A 222 18.64 -17.82 19.84
CA GLY A 222 19.83 -18.62 20.11
C GLY A 222 19.95 -19.83 19.17
N ARG A 223 20.98 -20.65 19.40
CA ARG A 223 21.37 -21.75 18.50
C ARG A 223 20.30 -22.84 18.37
N HIS A 224 19.42 -22.97 19.36
CA HIS A 224 18.36 -23.97 19.42
C HIS A 224 16.96 -23.36 19.13
N GLY A 225 16.92 -22.11 18.63
CA GLY A 225 15.70 -21.38 18.29
C GLY A 225 15.03 -20.64 19.46
N GLU A 226 15.60 -20.77 20.66
CA GLU A 226 15.17 -20.12 21.89
C GLU A 226 15.21 -18.59 21.77
N SER A 227 14.26 -17.90 22.41
CA SER A 227 14.20 -16.43 22.36
C SER A 227 15.12 -15.82 23.41
N LEU A 228 16.22 -15.21 22.94
CA LEU A 228 17.21 -14.52 23.78
C LEU A 228 16.93 -13.02 23.95
N GLY A 229 16.10 -12.44 23.09
CA GLY A 229 15.69 -11.04 23.20
C GLY A 229 14.69 -10.60 22.15
N VAL A 230 14.25 -9.35 22.21
CA VAL A 230 13.41 -8.70 21.20
C VAL A 230 13.86 -7.25 20.98
N THR A 231 13.95 -6.85 19.71
CA THR A 231 13.96 -5.43 19.31
C THR A 231 12.54 -5.02 18.91
N LEU A 232 12.02 -3.93 19.48
CA LEU A 232 10.69 -3.38 19.18
C LEU A 232 10.86 -2.00 18.53
N ARG A 233 10.31 -1.78 17.33
CA ARG A 233 10.37 -0.50 16.60
C ARG A 233 9.01 0.16 16.58
N VAL A 234 8.96 1.41 17.06
CA VAL A 234 7.74 2.19 17.22
C VAL A 234 7.34 2.78 15.87
N GLY A 235 6.61 2.01 15.06
CA GLY A 235 5.95 2.54 13.87
C GLY A 235 4.91 3.60 14.25
N ARG A 236 4.95 4.76 13.58
CA ARG A 236 4.04 5.89 13.77
C ARG A 236 3.49 6.35 12.41
N TYR A 237 2.28 6.93 12.42
CA TYR A 237 1.74 7.68 11.28
C TYR A 237 2.03 9.17 11.47
N VAL A 238 2.55 9.83 10.42
CA VAL A 238 2.95 11.25 10.44
C VAL A 238 2.29 11.96 9.25
N PRO A 239 1.18 12.70 9.47
CA PRO A 239 0.44 13.35 8.39
C PRO A 239 1.26 14.42 7.66
N GLY A 240 1.29 14.34 6.34
CA GLY A 240 2.03 15.28 5.49
C GLY A 240 3.54 15.02 5.42
N ALA A 241 4.04 13.87 5.91
CA ALA A 241 5.44 13.47 5.74
C ALA A 241 5.84 13.30 4.26
N ALA A 242 4.89 12.99 3.38
CA ALA A 242 5.11 12.79 1.94
C ALA A 242 4.47 13.88 1.08
N ARG A 243 4.25 15.08 1.63
CA ARG A 243 3.56 16.20 0.96
C ARG A 243 4.16 16.60 -0.39
N ALA A 244 5.49 16.54 -0.54
CA ALA A 244 6.16 16.82 -1.80
C ALA A 244 6.05 15.66 -2.82
N LEU A 245 5.75 14.44 -2.36
CA LEU A 245 5.64 13.23 -3.19
C LEU A 245 4.21 12.95 -3.67
N LEU A 246 3.19 13.38 -2.92
CA LEU A 246 1.78 13.17 -3.27
C LEU A 246 1.42 13.63 -4.70
N PRO A 247 1.86 14.82 -5.18
CA PRO A 247 1.55 15.24 -6.55
C PRO A 247 2.19 14.36 -7.63
N LEU A 248 3.25 13.61 -7.33
CA LEU A 248 3.91 12.69 -8.28
C LEU A 248 3.13 11.38 -8.36
N ALA A 249 2.74 10.83 -7.21
CA ALA A 249 1.89 9.64 -7.16
C ALA A 249 0.56 9.86 -7.90
N GLN A 250 -0.04 11.05 -7.78
CA GLN A 250 -1.22 11.48 -8.55
C GLN A 250 -1.02 11.48 -10.08
N ARG A 251 0.23 11.58 -10.56
CA ARG A 251 0.58 11.74 -11.99
C ARG A 251 1.09 10.46 -12.65
N GLY A 252 1.40 9.45 -11.84
CA GLY A 252 1.86 8.14 -12.29
C GLY A 252 2.60 7.39 -11.19
N SER A 253 3.19 6.26 -11.56
CA SER A 253 3.95 5.41 -10.65
C SER A 253 5.18 6.14 -10.06
N LEU A 254 5.41 5.99 -8.74
CA LEU A 254 6.50 6.59 -7.97
C LEU A 254 7.35 5.52 -7.25
N LEU A 255 8.67 5.55 -7.46
CA LEU A 255 9.63 4.69 -6.75
C LEU A 255 10.43 5.48 -5.70
N ILE A 256 10.51 4.95 -4.49
CA ILE A 256 11.27 5.52 -3.37
C ILE A 256 12.53 4.67 -3.12
N LEU A 257 13.69 5.16 -3.58
CA LEU A 257 14.99 4.54 -3.34
C LEU A 257 15.58 5.05 -2.02
N SER A 258 15.99 4.16 -1.13
CA SER A 258 16.75 4.56 0.07
C SER A 258 17.49 3.41 0.77
N LYS A 259 18.46 3.76 1.62
CA LYS A 259 19.02 2.87 2.65
C LYS A 259 17.94 2.42 3.65
N ALA A 260 18.26 1.44 4.49
CA ALA A 260 17.42 1.09 5.64
C ALA A 260 17.30 2.27 6.64
N GLY A 261 16.15 2.38 7.33
CA GLY A 261 15.93 3.38 8.39
C GLY A 261 15.55 4.80 7.93
N MET A 262 15.51 5.09 6.63
CA MET A 262 15.25 6.43 6.08
C MET A 262 13.77 6.85 6.03
N GLY A 263 12.89 6.20 6.81
CA GLY A 263 11.48 6.61 6.92
C GLY A 263 10.55 6.15 5.79
N LYS A 264 11.01 5.29 4.86
CA LYS A 264 10.22 4.70 3.73
C LYS A 264 8.74 4.47 4.07
N THR A 265 8.48 3.61 5.05
CA THR A 265 7.13 3.15 5.40
C THR A 265 6.29 4.27 6.04
N THR A 266 6.90 5.29 6.64
CA THR A 266 6.20 6.51 7.07
C THR A 266 5.70 7.32 5.87
N LEU A 267 6.50 7.44 4.80
CA LEU A 267 6.07 8.05 3.54
C LEU A 267 4.95 7.24 2.89
N LEU A 268 5.06 5.90 2.87
CA LEU A 268 4.01 5.04 2.29
C LEU A 268 2.69 5.10 3.08
N ARG A 269 2.73 5.12 4.43
CA ARG A 269 1.53 5.35 5.26
C ARG A 269 0.85 6.68 4.90
N ASP A 270 1.62 7.74 4.70
CA ASP A 270 1.08 9.07 4.39
C ASP A 270 0.61 9.23 2.94
N LEU A 271 1.29 8.61 1.97
CA LEU A 271 0.80 8.51 0.60
C LEU A 271 -0.50 7.69 0.55
N ALA A 272 -0.55 6.51 1.17
CA ALA A 272 -1.76 5.68 1.24
C ALA A 272 -2.95 6.43 1.85
N ALA A 273 -2.76 7.01 3.05
CA ALA A 273 -3.77 7.79 3.74
C ALA A 273 -4.17 9.07 2.98
N SER A 274 -3.30 9.62 2.14
CA SER A 274 -3.59 10.83 1.35
C SER A 274 -4.30 10.56 0.03
N LEU A 275 -3.86 9.55 -0.73
CA LEU A 275 -4.46 9.14 -2.00
C LEU A 275 -5.90 8.63 -1.80
N ALA A 276 -6.18 7.97 -0.67
CA ALA A 276 -7.51 7.43 -0.35
C ALA A 276 -8.57 8.51 -0.01
N GLN A 277 -8.19 9.79 -0.06
CA GLN A 277 -9.00 10.96 0.30
C GLN A 277 -9.11 11.95 -0.87
N GLU A 278 -8.76 11.51 -2.09
CA GLU A 278 -8.83 12.32 -3.29
C GLU A 278 -10.28 12.42 -3.82
N PRO A 279 -10.63 13.54 -4.48
CA PRO A 279 -11.86 13.64 -5.26
C PRO A 279 -12.01 12.48 -6.25
N GLY A 280 -13.25 12.03 -6.49
CA GLY A 280 -13.53 10.78 -7.22
C GLY A 280 -13.39 9.51 -6.36
N THR A 281 -12.68 9.58 -5.23
CA THR A 281 -12.57 8.55 -4.20
C THR A 281 -11.91 7.22 -4.67
N PRO A 282 -10.68 7.30 -5.20
CA PRO A 282 -10.03 6.25 -5.98
C PRO A 282 -9.75 4.96 -5.19
N ARG A 283 -9.63 3.84 -5.92
CA ARG A 283 -9.37 2.49 -5.39
C ARG A 283 -7.90 2.31 -5.05
N VAL A 284 -7.47 2.90 -3.93
CA VAL A 284 -6.15 2.66 -3.33
C VAL A 284 -6.11 1.28 -2.67
N THR A 285 -5.11 0.46 -3.02
CA THR A 285 -4.87 -0.86 -2.42
C THR A 285 -3.42 -0.99 -1.95
N VAL A 286 -3.22 -1.48 -0.72
CA VAL A 286 -1.90 -1.72 -0.13
C VAL A 286 -1.60 -3.24 -0.10
N VAL A 287 -0.41 -3.63 -0.55
CA VAL A 287 0.20 -4.94 -0.34
C VAL A 287 1.15 -4.80 0.85
N ASP A 288 0.69 -5.22 2.03
CA ASP A 288 1.30 -4.92 3.33
C ASP A 288 2.05 -6.15 3.87
N THR A 289 3.15 -6.51 3.21
CA THR A 289 3.92 -7.74 3.51
C THR A 289 4.58 -7.72 4.90
N SER A 290 4.95 -6.55 5.39
CA SER A 290 5.56 -6.37 6.72
C SER A 290 4.52 -6.15 7.84
N ASN A 291 3.21 -6.09 7.51
CA ASN A 291 2.15 -5.55 8.38
C ASN A 291 2.42 -4.12 8.92
N GLU A 292 3.39 -3.39 8.38
CA GLU A 292 3.81 -2.09 8.89
C GLU A 292 2.94 -0.92 8.39
N ILE A 293 2.29 -1.04 7.23
CA ILE A 293 1.49 0.07 6.64
C ILE A 293 0.07 0.09 7.21
N GLY A 294 -0.54 -1.09 7.43
CA GLY A 294 -1.90 -1.23 7.95
C GLY A 294 -2.01 -1.83 9.35
N GLY A 295 -0.91 -2.30 9.94
CA GLY A 295 -0.84 -2.86 11.29
C GLY A 295 -1.18 -4.34 11.38
N ASP A 296 -0.70 -5.02 12.43
CA ASP A 296 -0.74 -6.49 12.50
C ASP A 296 -2.13 -7.12 12.63
N GLY A 297 -3.13 -6.34 13.06
CA GLY A 297 -4.51 -6.83 13.16
C GLY A 297 -5.14 -7.04 11.77
N PRO A 298 -6.17 -7.91 11.62
CA PRO A 298 -6.83 -8.14 10.34
C PRO A 298 -7.54 -6.88 9.83
N ILE A 299 -8.11 -6.08 10.73
CA ILE A 299 -8.74 -4.79 10.42
C ILE A 299 -7.65 -3.71 10.34
N PRO A 300 -7.49 -2.99 9.20
CA PRO A 300 -6.49 -1.95 9.06
C PRO A 300 -6.60 -0.82 10.11
N LEU A 301 -5.46 -0.18 10.39
CA LEU A 301 -5.38 0.99 11.26
C LEU A 301 -6.20 2.17 10.70
N PRO A 302 -6.90 2.95 11.55
CA PRO A 302 -7.94 3.86 11.06
C PRO A 302 -7.46 5.02 10.18
N TYR A 303 -6.18 5.41 10.24
CA TYR A 303 -5.65 6.51 9.42
C TYR A 303 -5.66 6.21 7.91
N LEU A 304 -5.60 4.93 7.51
CA LEU A 304 -5.72 4.53 6.10
C LEU A 304 -7.13 4.79 5.50
N GLY A 305 -8.15 5.02 6.34
CA GLY A 305 -9.48 5.44 5.90
C GLY A 305 -10.15 4.45 4.94
N ARG A 306 -10.07 4.74 3.63
CA ARG A 306 -10.68 3.96 2.54
C ARG A 306 -9.72 3.00 1.83
N CYS A 307 -8.43 2.95 2.16
CA CYS A 307 -7.51 1.99 1.53
C CYS A 307 -8.00 0.54 1.71
N ARG A 308 -8.01 -0.21 0.61
CA ARG A 308 -8.02 -1.68 0.67
C ARG A 308 -6.63 -2.15 1.08
N ARG A 309 -6.54 -3.33 1.69
CA ARG A 309 -5.25 -3.94 2.07
C ARG A 309 -5.30 -5.45 1.95
N LEU A 310 -4.25 -6.02 1.38
CA LEU A 310 -3.94 -7.44 1.44
C LEU A 310 -2.68 -7.63 2.28
N GLN A 311 -2.74 -8.58 3.21
CA GLN A 311 -1.58 -9.03 3.99
C GLN A 311 -0.96 -10.20 3.25
N VAL A 312 0.35 -10.18 3.01
CA VAL A 312 1.04 -11.26 2.30
C VAL A 312 1.49 -12.31 3.32
N ALA A 313 1.07 -13.56 3.16
CA ALA A 313 1.24 -14.61 4.17
C ALA A 313 2.71 -15.06 4.36
N ARG A 314 3.56 -14.83 3.36
CA ARG A 314 5.02 -15.10 3.37
C ARG A 314 5.72 -14.05 2.51
N ARG A 315 7.00 -13.75 2.73
CA ARG A 315 7.68 -12.66 2.00
C ARG A 315 7.82 -12.97 0.51
N GLU A 316 8.02 -14.24 0.18
CA GLU A 316 8.14 -14.78 -1.18
C GLU A 316 6.83 -14.75 -1.98
N ASP A 317 5.66 -14.71 -1.34
CA ASP A 317 4.36 -14.63 -2.02
C ASP A 317 4.05 -13.23 -2.61
N GLN A 318 4.93 -12.24 -2.42
CA GLN A 318 4.64 -10.83 -2.73
C GLN A 318 4.40 -10.57 -4.23
N GLY A 319 5.21 -11.11 -5.13
CA GLY A 319 5.05 -10.90 -6.59
C GLY A 319 3.72 -11.48 -7.08
N ARG A 320 3.43 -12.73 -6.73
CA ARG A 320 2.13 -13.38 -6.91
C ARG A 320 0.95 -12.55 -6.38
N VAL A 321 1.02 -12.04 -5.14
CA VAL A 321 -0.07 -11.23 -4.55
C VAL A 321 -0.22 -9.86 -5.23
N MET A 322 0.88 -9.22 -5.66
CA MET A 322 0.81 -7.99 -6.46
C MET A 322 0.01 -8.19 -7.75
N MET A 323 0.18 -9.33 -8.42
CA MET A 323 -0.60 -9.69 -9.62
C MET A 323 -2.05 -10.07 -9.30
N GLU A 324 -2.29 -10.79 -8.19
CA GLU A 324 -3.62 -11.14 -7.67
C GLU A 324 -4.49 -9.88 -7.44
N VAL A 325 -3.90 -8.81 -6.87
CA VAL A 325 -4.60 -7.53 -6.65
C VAL A 325 -5.07 -6.90 -7.95
N ILE A 326 -4.25 -6.92 -9.01
CA ILE A 326 -4.66 -6.35 -10.30
C ILE A 326 -5.79 -7.16 -10.93
N GLN A 327 -5.69 -8.48 -10.89
CA GLN A 327 -6.69 -9.40 -11.46
C GLN A 327 -8.05 -9.27 -10.74
N ASN A 328 -8.05 -9.17 -9.41
CA ASN A 328 -9.26 -9.34 -8.60
C ASN A 328 -9.83 -8.05 -8.01
N HIS A 329 -9.07 -6.95 -7.96
CA HIS A 329 -9.47 -5.74 -7.22
C HIS A 329 -9.38 -4.42 -8.00
N THR A 330 -8.90 -4.44 -9.25
CA THR A 330 -8.91 -3.29 -10.19
C THR A 330 -8.48 -1.95 -9.57
N PRO A 331 -7.34 -1.87 -8.85
CA PRO A 331 -6.91 -0.64 -8.19
C PRO A 331 -6.60 0.47 -9.20
N GLU A 332 -6.73 1.72 -8.76
CA GLU A 332 -6.12 2.88 -9.44
C GLU A 332 -4.70 3.11 -8.92
N TYR A 333 -4.53 2.96 -7.60
CA TYR A 333 -3.24 3.05 -6.93
C TYR A 333 -2.90 1.72 -6.24
N LEU A 334 -1.74 1.15 -6.53
CA LEU A 334 -1.18 0.01 -5.83
C LEU A 334 0.03 0.46 -5.01
N ILE A 335 0.06 0.12 -3.72
CA ILE A 335 1.11 0.53 -2.79
C ILE A 335 1.81 -0.72 -2.24
N VAL A 336 3.13 -0.80 -2.38
CA VAL A 336 3.96 -1.95 -1.99
C VAL A 336 5.08 -1.50 -1.05
N ASP A 337 5.25 -2.17 0.10
CA ASP A 337 6.19 -1.74 1.14
C ASP A 337 7.65 -1.70 0.66
N GLU A 338 8.20 -2.82 0.21
CA GLU A 338 9.56 -2.93 -0.33
C GLU A 338 9.61 -3.97 -1.46
N ILE A 339 10.01 -3.55 -2.66
CA ILE A 339 10.30 -4.43 -3.81
C ILE A 339 11.76 -4.87 -3.70
N ALA A 340 12.01 -6.18 -3.64
CA ALA A 340 13.32 -6.74 -3.33
C ALA A 340 13.75 -7.95 -4.19
N THR A 341 12.85 -8.52 -4.99
CA THR A 341 13.15 -9.68 -5.88
C THR A 341 12.87 -9.38 -7.34
N GLU A 342 13.46 -10.19 -8.23
CA GLU A 342 13.27 -10.12 -9.68
C GLU A 342 11.79 -10.38 -10.06
N GLU A 343 11.13 -11.37 -9.43
CA GLU A 343 9.69 -11.62 -9.61
C GLU A 343 8.82 -10.41 -9.26
N GLU A 344 9.10 -9.73 -8.14
CA GLU A 344 8.38 -8.51 -7.76
C GLU A 344 8.66 -7.35 -8.73
N ALA A 345 9.84 -7.32 -9.35
CA ALA A 345 10.22 -6.31 -10.32
C ALA A 345 9.57 -6.54 -11.69
N GLU A 346 9.46 -7.80 -12.14
CA GLU A 346 8.66 -8.20 -13.30
C GLU A 346 7.16 -7.95 -13.07
N ALA A 347 6.65 -8.27 -11.86
CA ALA A 347 5.28 -7.97 -11.49
C ALA A 347 5.02 -6.45 -11.52
N ALA A 348 5.89 -5.64 -10.90
CA ALA A 348 5.84 -4.18 -10.95
C ALA A 348 5.82 -3.64 -12.39
N TRP A 349 6.61 -4.24 -13.28
CA TRP A 349 6.61 -3.89 -14.71
C TRP A 349 5.30 -4.28 -15.41
N SER A 350 4.77 -5.49 -15.18
CA SER A 350 3.47 -5.93 -15.73
C SER A 350 2.29 -5.11 -15.22
N ILE A 351 2.40 -4.54 -14.00
CA ILE A 351 1.39 -3.67 -13.39
C ILE A 351 1.37 -2.29 -14.08
N SER A 352 2.54 -1.69 -14.33
CA SER A 352 2.60 -0.35 -14.95
C SER A 352 2.00 -0.31 -16.36
N GLN A 353 2.12 -1.40 -17.13
CA GLN A 353 1.53 -1.50 -18.48
C GLN A 353 -0.01 -1.52 -18.47
N ARG A 354 -0.66 -1.63 -17.30
CA ARG A 354 -2.12 -1.75 -17.15
C ARG A 354 -2.77 -0.44 -16.68
N GLY A 355 -2.03 0.67 -16.67
CA GLY A 355 -2.55 1.99 -16.27
C GLY A 355 -2.73 2.17 -14.76
N VAL A 356 -2.18 1.28 -13.94
CA VAL A 356 -2.21 1.37 -12.47
C VAL A 356 -1.02 2.17 -11.98
N HIS A 357 -1.27 3.17 -11.12
CA HIS A 357 -0.20 3.94 -10.49
C HIS A 357 0.42 3.11 -9.37
N LEU A 358 1.64 2.63 -9.59
CA LEU A 358 2.39 1.85 -8.62
C LEU A 358 3.24 2.79 -7.74
N ILE A 359 3.02 2.76 -6.43
CA ILE A 359 3.89 3.41 -5.44
C ILE A 359 4.64 2.30 -4.71
N GLY A 360 5.96 2.26 -4.87
CA GLY A 360 6.81 1.26 -4.24
C GLY A 360 8.04 1.88 -3.59
N THR A 361 8.66 1.15 -2.66
CA THR A 361 10.05 1.45 -2.27
C THR A 361 10.99 0.35 -2.73
N CYS A 362 12.28 0.65 -2.77
CA CYS A 362 13.33 -0.34 -2.97
C CYS A 362 14.58 0.04 -2.17
N HIS A 363 15.46 -0.94 -1.93
CA HIS A 363 16.77 -0.69 -1.33
C HIS A 363 17.75 -0.18 -2.39
N GLY A 364 18.26 1.03 -2.20
CA GLY A 364 19.22 1.66 -3.10
C GLY A 364 19.61 3.03 -2.58
N GLU A 365 20.80 3.51 -2.93
CA GLU A 365 21.30 4.82 -2.46
C GLU A 365 21.11 5.89 -3.53
N HIS A 366 21.49 5.58 -4.76
CA HIS A 366 21.48 6.46 -5.92
C HIS A 366 21.06 5.71 -7.19
N LEU A 367 20.45 6.41 -8.15
CA LEU A 367 19.96 5.85 -9.42
C LEU A 367 21.07 5.14 -10.22
N GLU A 368 22.29 5.68 -10.20
CA GLU A 368 23.47 5.12 -10.86
C GLU A 368 23.87 3.75 -10.30
N GLY A 369 24.00 3.63 -8.97
CA GLY A 369 24.26 2.35 -8.32
C GLY A 369 23.09 1.37 -8.47
N PHE A 370 21.86 1.89 -8.56
CA PHE A 370 20.66 1.07 -8.77
C PHE A 370 20.61 0.43 -10.16
N LEU A 371 21.09 1.13 -11.21
CA LEU A 371 21.20 0.56 -12.57
C LEU A 371 22.13 -0.66 -12.65
N GLN A 372 23.08 -0.79 -11.72
CA GLN A 372 24.00 -1.94 -11.64
C GLN A 372 23.36 -3.18 -10.99
N ASN A 373 22.21 -3.04 -10.32
CA ASN A 373 21.49 -4.16 -9.69
C ASN A 373 20.75 -4.98 -10.76
N ARG A 374 21.33 -6.11 -11.15
CA ARG A 374 20.81 -7.00 -12.21
C ARG A 374 19.34 -7.43 -12.02
N ALA A 375 18.90 -7.67 -10.79
CA ALA A 375 17.55 -8.17 -10.52
C ALA A 375 16.50 -7.05 -10.49
N LEU A 376 16.89 -5.81 -10.17
CA LEU A 376 15.95 -4.71 -9.87
C LEU A 376 16.07 -3.51 -10.81
N ASN A 377 17.11 -3.43 -11.66
CA ASN A 377 17.28 -2.30 -12.58
C ASN A 377 16.17 -2.18 -13.64
N VAL A 378 15.39 -3.25 -13.90
CA VAL A 378 14.17 -3.21 -14.71
C VAL A 378 13.14 -2.21 -14.17
N LEU A 379 13.13 -1.93 -12.86
CA LEU A 379 12.30 -0.87 -12.27
C LEU A 379 12.67 0.54 -12.76
N VAL A 380 13.84 0.73 -13.34
CA VAL A 380 14.25 1.98 -13.99
C VAL A 380 14.48 1.80 -15.51
N GLY A 381 13.97 0.70 -16.08
CA GLY A 381 14.03 0.38 -17.51
C GLY A 381 15.24 -0.47 -17.95
N GLY A 382 16.13 -0.80 -17.02
CA GLY A 382 17.31 -1.65 -17.24
C GLY A 382 18.51 -0.95 -17.91
N ALA A 383 19.58 -1.72 -18.13
CA ALA A 383 20.75 -1.29 -18.89
C ALA A 383 21.30 -2.46 -19.72
N ALA A 384 21.43 -2.29 -21.04
CA ALA A 384 21.89 -3.30 -21.98
C ALA A 384 22.94 -2.74 -22.94
N GLN A 385 23.78 -3.60 -23.53
CA GLN A 385 24.75 -3.17 -24.55
C GLN A 385 24.07 -3.07 -25.93
N ALA A 386 24.13 -1.89 -26.54
CA ALA A 386 23.68 -1.62 -27.90
C ALA A 386 24.86 -1.40 -28.84
N PHE A 387 24.74 -1.85 -30.10
CA PHE A 387 25.74 -1.66 -31.14
C PHE A 387 25.29 -0.60 -32.15
N LEU A 388 25.90 0.57 -32.10
CA LEU A 388 25.59 1.68 -33.00
C LEU A 388 26.16 1.45 -34.40
N SER A 389 25.39 1.84 -35.42
CA SER A 389 25.90 1.94 -36.80
C SER A 389 26.97 3.04 -36.90
N ASN A 390 27.76 3.05 -37.99
CA ASN A 390 28.75 4.11 -38.21
C ASN A 390 28.11 5.51 -38.28
N GLU A 391 26.86 5.59 -38.76
CA GLU A 391 26.08 6.81 -38.90
C GLU A 391 25.45 7.23 -37.57
N GLU A 392 24.77 6.32 -36.87
CA GLU A 392 24.15 6.56 -35.57
C GLU A 392 25.20 7.01 -34.53
N ARG A 393 26.36 6.36 -34.53
CA ARG A 393 27.52 6.73 -33.70
C ARG A 393 27.98 8.17 -33.98
N ARG A 394 27.95 8.61 -35.25
CA ARG A 394 28.31 9.98 -35.65
C ARG A 394 27.24 10.99 -35.25
N LEU A 395 25.95 10.67 -35.43
CA LEU A 395 24.84 11.52 -35.05
C LEU A 395 24.78 11.76 -33.53
N ARG A 396 25.08 10.73 -32.73
CA ARG A 396 25.11 10.82 -31.25
C ARG A 396 26.48 11.22 -30.67
N ASN A 397 27.45 11.62 -31.49
CA ASN A 397 28.82 12.00 -31.09
C ASN A 397 29.55 10.98 -30.18
N LYS A 398 29.31 9.67 -30.36
CA LYS A 398 29.91 8.61 -29.52
C LYS A 398 31.24 8.12 -30.09
N THR A 399 32.25 7.95 -29.25
CA THR A 399 33.56 7.42 -29.70
C THR A 399 33.49 5.91 -29.95
N LYS A 400 32.91 5.16 -29.00
CA LYS A 400 32.76 3.70 -29.02
C LYS A 400 31.62 3.29 -29.98
N LYS A 401 31.68 2.08 -30.56
CA LYS A 401 30.55 1.48 -31.30
C LYS A 401 29.53 0.81 -30.37
N THR A 402 30.01 0.23 -29.28
CA THR A 402 29.16 -0.31 -28.22
C THR A 402 28.91 0.78 -27.18
N VAL A 403 27.66 0.96 -26.81
CA VAL A 403 27.19 1.88 -25.77
C VAL A 403 26.26 1.13 -24.82
N LEU A 404 25.94 1.72 -23.66
CA LEU A 404 24.83 1.25 -22.83
C LEU A 404 23.57 2.01 -23.21
N GLU A 405 22.47 1.29 -23.40
CA GLU A 405 21.14 1.86 -23.63
C GLU A 405 20.11 1.16 -22.72
N ARG A 406 19.04 1.87 -22.40
CA ARG A 406 17.93 1.39 -21.56
C ARG A 406 16.96 0.58 -22.43
N PRO A 407 16.86 -0.75 -22.29
CA PRO A 407 16.08 -1.61 -23.20
C PRO A 407 14.56 -1.37 -23.13
N HIS A 408 14.03 -0.92 -21.98
CA HIS A 408 12.58 -0.78 -21.75
C HIS A 408 12.26 0.59 -21.12
N SER A 409 11.02 1.06 -21.25
CA SER A 409 10.57 2.19 -20.42
C SER A 409 10.56 1.78 -18.94
N SER A 410 10.94 2.72 -18.06
CA SER A 410 10.76 2.51 -16.62
C SER A 410 9.27 2.36 -16.29
N PRO A 411 8.88 1.39 -15.45
CA PRO A 411 7.52 1.27 -14.92
C PRO A 411 7.15 2.40 -13.94
N PHE A 412 8.13 3.20 -13.52
CA PHE A 412 7.95 4.35 -12.65
C PHE A 412 8.17 5.66 -13.44
N SER A 413 7.21 6.58 -13.37
CA SER A 413 7.33 7.90 -14.00
C SER A 413 8.22 8.86 -13.21
N SER A 414 8.39 8.62 -11.91
CA SER A 414 9.26 9.42 -11.04
C SER A 414 9.98 8.55 -10.01
N VAL A 415 11.20 8.95 -9.64
CA VAL A 415 12.04 8.31 -8.61
C VAL A 415 12.44 9.37 -7.60
N VAL A 416 12.43 9.04 -6.31
CA VAL A 416 13.08 9.83 -5.27
C VAL A 416 14.16 9.04 -4.55
N GLU A 417 15.38 9.57 -4.51
CA GLU A 417 16.49 9.11 -3.66
C GLU A 417 16.36 9.77 -2.29
N LEU A 418 16.20 9.02 -1.20
CA LEU A 418 16.19 9.61 0.15
C LEU A 418 17.62 9.67 0.73
N HIS A 419 18.11 10.88 0.99
CA HIS A 419 19.40 11.11 1.63
C HIS A 419 19.26 11.21 3.17
N THR A 420 18.11 11.69 3.66
CA THR A 420 17.75 11.68 5.08
C THR A 420 16.24 11.42 5.25
N ARG A 421 15.77 11.26 6.49
CA ARG A 421 14.33 11.07 6.82
C ARG A 421 13.39 12.16 6.28
N ASN A 422 13.88 13.36 5.91
CA ASN A 422 13.05 14.44 5.37
C ASN A 422 13.63 15.12 4.10
N ARG A 423 14.75 14.64 3.54
CA ARG A 423 15.37 15.23 2.34
C ARG A 423 15.78 14.16 1.33
N GLY A 424 15.56 14.46 0.05
CA GLY A 424 15.94 13.59 -1.05
C GLY A 424 16.11 14.32 -2.36
N HIS A 425 16.55 13.60 -3.40
CA HIS A 425 16.57 14.07 -4.78
C HIS A 425 15.44 13.42 -5.56
N LEU A 426 14.55 14.21 -6.14
CA LEU A 426 13.43 13.77 -6.97
C LEU A 426 13.77 13.93 -8.46
N TYR A 427 13.70 12.84 -9.22
CA TYR A 427 13.64 12.86 -10.68
C TYR A 427 12.19 12.78 -11.14
N VAL A 428 11.74 13.75 -11.95
CA VAL A 428 10.38 13.80 -12.52
C VAL A 428 10.26 13.09 -13.86
N ASP A 429 11.37 12.61 -14.43
CA ASP A 429 11.40 11.70 -15.57
C ASP A 429 12.52 10.68 -15.37
N VAL A 430 12.15 9.46 -15.01
CA VAL A 430 13.10 8.36 -14.77
C VAL A 430 13.81 7.95 -16.04
N ASN A 431 13.13 7.99 -17.19
CA ASN A 431 13.73 7.56 -18.47
C ASN A 431 14.83 8.53 -18.87
N THR A 432 14.53 9.83 -18.90
CA THR A 432 15.55 10.85 -19.22
C THR A 432 16.66 10.90 -18.16
N ALA A 433 16.36 10.66 -16.87
CA ALA A 433 17.39 10.57 -15.83
C ALA A 433 18.32 9.36 -16.00
N VAL A 434 17.78 8.17 -16.33
CA VAL A 434 18.58 6.97 -16.63
C VAL A 434 19.39 7.14 -17.91
N ASP A 435 18.78 7.67 -18.97
CA ASP A 435 19.45 7.85 -20.26
C ASP A 435 20.66 8.79 -20.13
N LEU A 436 20.59 9.82 -19.27
CA LEU A 436 21.75 10.65 -18.90
C LEU A 436 22.85 9.86 -18.17
N VAL A 437 22.50 8.98 -17.21
CA VAL A 437 23.49 8.19 -16.46
C VAL A 437 24.18 7.15 -17.36
N LEU A 438 23.45 6.49 -18.25
CA LEU A 438 24.02 5.58 -19.24
C LEU A 438 24.93 6.28 -20.25
N ASP A 439 24.71 7.59 -20.46
CA ASP A 439 25.55 8.49 -21.24
C ASP A 439 26.79 9.03 -20.50
N GLU A 440 27.12 8.47 -19.33
CA GLU A 440 28.23 8.89 -18.45
C GLU A 440 28.03 10.34 -17.88
N GLN A 441 26.78 10.84 -17.78
CA GLN A 441 26.43 12.18 -17.27
C GLN A 441 25.76 12.17 -15.88
N GLN A 442 26.02 13.21 -15.08
CA GLN A 442 25.45 13.36 -13.73
C GLN A 442 24.00 13.87 -13.76
N ALA A 443 23.03 12.95 -13.90
CA ALA A 443 21.59 13.26 -13.89
C ALA A 443 21.14 14.06 -12.65
N GLN A 444 21.72 13.79 -11.47
CA GLN A 444 21.40 14.48 -10.21
C GLN A 444 21.75 15.99 -10.24
N LEU A 445 22.67 16.42 -11.10
CA LEU A 445 22.96 17.85 -11.32
C LEU A 445 22.13 18.47 -12.44
N ASN A 446 21.46 17.66 -13.28
CA ASN A 446 20.73 18.16 -14.43
C ASN A 446 19.36 18.74 -14.01
N ALA A 447 19.30 20.08 -14.05
CA ALA A 447 18.14 20.87 -13.64
C ALA A 447 16.84 20.60 -14.42
N ALA A 448 16.89 19.91 -15.56
CA ALA A 448 15.73 19.59 -16.39
C ALA A 448 15.03 18.27 -15.99
N VAL A 449 15.73 17.34 -15.31
CA VAL A 449 15.16 16.02 -14.93
C VAL A 449 14.80 15.91 -13.46
N GLY A 450 15.40 16.69 -12.58
CA GLY A 450 15.20 16.54 -11.13
C GLY A 450 15.53 17.76 -10.28
N ALA A 451 15.35 17.62 -8.96
CA ALA A 451 15.71 18.60 -7.94
C ALA A 451 15.84 17.97 -6.54
N ALA A 452 16.64 18.58 -5.68
CA ALA A 452 16.56 18.33 -4.24
C ALA A 452 15.22 18.85 -3.68
N ILE A 453 14.59 18.08 -2.79
CA ILE A 453 13.30 18.39 -2.17
C ILE A 453 13.32 18.10 -0.66
N GLU A 454 12.43 18.78 0.08
CA GLU A 454 12.07 18.44 1.45
C GLU A 454 10.71 17.71 1.43
N LEU A 455 10.65 16.51 2.02
CA LEU A 455 9.56 15.56 1.76
C LEU A 455 8.21 16.03 2.35
N ASN A 456 8.26 16.73 3.48
CA ASN A 456 7.10 17.30 4.16
C ASN A 456 6.69 18.71 3.67
N ALA A 457 7.42 19.30 2.72
CA ALA A 457 7.14 20.61 2.16
C ALA A 457 6.19 20.52 0.93
N LEU A 458 5.87 21.68 0.34
CA LEU A 458 5.35 21.72 -1.03
C LEU A 458 6.50 21.51 -2.03
N LEU A 459 6.17 21.12 -3.26
CA LEU A 459 7.16 21.03 -4.33
C LEU A 459 7.77 22.41 -4.62
N PRO A 460 9.09 22.50 -4.87
CA PRO A 460 9.69 23.74 -5.36
C PRO A 460 9.06 24.11 -6.71
N SER A 461 8.70 25.38 -6.92
CA SER A 461 7.95 25.81 -8.11
C SER A 461 8.67 25.62 -9.45
N ARG A 462 9.98 25.30 -9.45
CA ARG A 462 10.69 24.78 -10.64
C ARG A 462 10.19 23.39 -11.03
N VAL A 463 10.03 22.50 -10.05
CA VAL A 463 9.54 21.13 -10.25
C VAL A 463 8.09 21.15 -10.72
N GLU A 464 7.25 22.00 -10.13
CA GLU A 464 5.86 22.20 -10.58
C GLU A 464 5.79 22.66 -12.05
N LYS A 465 6.70 23.54 -12.49
CA LYS A 465 6.80 23.96 -13.91
C LYS A 465 7.24 22.80 -14.82
N LEU A 466 8.21 21.99 -14.41
CA LEU A 466 8.62 20.80 -15.18
C LEU A 466 7.44 19.82 -15.36
N LEU A 467 6.68 19.55 -14.30
CA LEU A 467 5.52 18.67 -14.31
C LEU A 467 4.41 19.20 -15.25
N ARG A 468 4.09 20.50 -15.22
CA ARG A 468 3.13 21.12 -16.16
C ARG A 468 3.60 21.02 -17.62
N LEU A 469 4.88 21.22 -17.89
CA LEU A 469 5.46 21.07 -19.23
C LEU A 469 5.45 19.62 -19.74
N GLN A 470 5.45 18.62 -18.84
CA GLN A 470 5.22 17.22 -19.21
C GLN A 470 3.74 16.97 -19.56
N ASP A 471 2.79 17.53 -18.80
CA ASP A 471 1.35 17.41 -19.08
C ASP A 471 1.01 17.98 -20.47
N GLU A 472 1.51 19.18 -20.77
CA GLU A 472 1.33 19.81 -22.08
C GLU A 472 1.87 18.96 -23.24
N LYS A 473 3.02 18.30 -23.05
CA LYS A 473 3.60 17.41 -24.07
C LYS A 473 2.75 16.15 -24.26
N LYS A 474 2.23 15.55 -23.18
CA LYS A 474 1.30 14.41 -23.24
C LYS A 474 0.00 14.81 -23.94
N GLY A 475 -0.59 15.95 -23.56
CA GLY A 475 -1.84 16.47 -24.16
C GLY A 475 -1.72 16.83 -25.64
N LYS A 476 -0.52 17.23 -26.10
CA LYS A 476 -0.23 17.48 -27.53
C LYS A 476 0.00 16.20 -28.35
N HIS A 477 0.06 15.03 -27.72
CA HIS A 477 0.20 13.73 -28.38
C HIS A 477 -0.90 12.75 -27.92
N PRO A 478 -2.17 12.98 -28.30
CA PRO A 478 -3.27 12.08 -27.97
C PRO A 478 -3.08 10.72 -28.68
N TYR A 479 -2.63 9.72 -27.93
CA TYR A 479 -2.76 8.32 -28.34
C TYR A 479 -4.26 7.96 -28.36
N VAL A 480 -4.70 7.19 -29.34
CA VAL A 480 -6.14 6.91 -29.53
C VAL A 480 -6.62 5.88 -28.49
N SER A 481 -7.05 6.37 -27.32
CA SER A 481 -7.83 5.61 -26.34
C SER A 481 -9.33 5.87 -26.54
N GLY A 482 -10.02 4.88 -27.11
CA GLY A 482 -11.45 4.97 -27.42
C GLY A 482 -12.34 4.86 -26.18
N ALA A 483 -12.63 5.99 -25.52
CA ALA A 483 -13.62 6.09 -24.45
C ALA A 483 -14.23 7.52 -24.37
N GLY A 484 -14.74 8.03 -25.49
CA GLY A 484 -15.30 9.38 -25.60
C GLY A 484 -16.76 9.39 -26.04
N THR A 485 -17.70 9.21 -25.12
CA THR A 485 -19.14 9.43 -25.36
C THR A 485 -19.42 10.93 -25.53
N LYS A 486 -19.26 11.43 -26.75
CA LYS A 486 -19.90 12.66 -27.20
C LYS A 486 -21.12 12.30 -28.05
N TYR A 487 -22.31 12.54 -27.50
CA TYR A 487 -23.48 12.73 -28.34
C TYR A 487 -23.29 14.04 -29.12
N PRO A 488 -23.44 14.04 -30.46
CA PRO A 488 -23.65 15.29 -31.18
C PRO A 488 -25.09 15.77 -30.92
N GLU A 489 -25.24 17.06 -30.66
CA GLU A 489 -26.55 17.72 -30.81
C GLU A 489 -26.90 17.70 -32.30
N VAL A 490 -28.06 17.14 -32.64
CA VAL A 490 -28.62 17.18 -34.00
C VAL A 490 -29.51 18.41 -34.05
N GLY A 491 -29.24 19.30 -35.01
CA GLY A 491 -30.04 20.51 -35.20
C GLY A 491 -31.46 20.20 -35.65
N GLU A 492 -32.39 21.05 -35.27
CA GLU A 492 -33.79 21.00 -35.69
C GLU A 492 -33.90 21.49 -37.15
N GLU A 493 -34.41 20.64 -38.04
CA GLU A 493 -35.06 21.07 -39.28
C GLU A 493 -36.49 20.52 -39.26
N GLU A 494 -37.47 21.42 -39.40
CA GLU A 494 -38.89 21.10 -39.44
C GLU A 494 -39.29 20.63 -40.84
N ASP A 495 -40.00 19.50 -40.95
CA ASP A 495 -40.96 19.27 -42.03
C ASP A 495 -42.04 18.26 -41.56
N ASP A 496 -43.31 18.61 -41.75
CA ASP A 496 -44.49 17.93 -41.21
C ASP A 496 -45.32 17.27 -42.36
N PRO A 497 -46.44 16.55 -42.16
CA PRO A 497 -46.38 15.09 -42.08
C PRO A 497 -47.34 14.37 -43.06
N ALA A 498 -47.70 13.13 -42.70
CA ALA A 498 -48.70 12.24 -43.32
C ALA A 498 -48.20 11.37 -44.51
N THR A 499 -48.72 10.15 -44.74
CA THR A 499 -49.89 9.48 -44.13
C THR A 499 -49.65 7.98 -43.90
N SER A 500 -50.41 7.37 -42.99
CA SER A 500 -50.41 5.94 -42.65
C SER A 500 -51.05 5.02 -43.69
N SER A 501 -50.63 3.75 -43.74
CA SER A 501 -51.53 2.62 -44.01
C SER A 501 -51.12 1.36 -43.22
N SER A 502 -52.06 0.44 -42.99
CA SER A 502 -51.93 -0.69 -42.05
C SER A 502 -52.26 -2.04 -42.70
N ALA A 503 -51.57 -3.11 -42.30
CA ALA A 503 -51.90 -4.50 -42.63
C ALA A 503 -51.66 -5.43 -41.42
N THR A 504 -52.27 -6.63 -41.41
CA THR A 504 -52.53 -7.39 -40.17
C THR A 504 -52.23 -8.90 -40.23
N ARG A 505 -51.84 -9.45 -39.06
CA ARG A 505 -52.03 -10.85 -38.56
C ARG A 505 -51.34 -12.03 -39.29
N GLY A 506 -50.79 -12.96 -38.48
CA GLY A 506 -50.37 -14.32 -38.85
C GLY A 506 -49.90 -15.13 -37.62
N THR A 507 -50.12 -16.45 -37.60
CA THR A 507 -49.98 -17.39 -36.44
C THR A 507 -49.90 -18.86 -36.92
N VAL A 508 -49.47 -19.87 -36.16
CA VAL A 508 -49.14 -19.91 -34.71
C VAL A 508 -47.61 -19.96 -34.45
N ASP A 509 -46.86 -21.00 -34.04
CA ASP A 509 -47.05 -22.42 -33.66
C ASP A 509 -45.96 -22.82 -32.61
N GLU A 510 -46.03 -24.01 -31.98
CA GLU A 510 -45.22 -24.39 -30.79
C GLU A 510 -44.27 -25.62 -30.97
N ASP A 511 -43.75 -26.16 -29.85
CA ASP A 511 -42.82 -27.29 -29.60
C ASP A 511 -41.33 -27.12 -29.99
N VAL A 512 -40.29 -27.27 -29.13
CA VAL A 512 -39.96 -28.05 -27.89
C VAL A 512 -39.23 -29.38 -28.16
N GLY A 513 -38.01 -29.54 -27.60
CA GLY A 513 -37.20 -30.77 -27.68
C GLY A 513 -35.86 -30.71 -26.90
N SER A 514 -35.37 -31.84 -26.35
CA SER A 514 -34.35 -31.88 -25.27
C SER A 514 -33.19 -32.89 -25.48
N LEU A 515 -31.95 -32.37 -25.41
CA LEU A 515 -30.73 -32.90 -24.73
C LEU A 515 -30.31 -34.41 -24.73
N LEU A 516 -29.01 -34.64 -25.02
CA LEU A 516 -28.15 -35.84 -24.75
C LEU A 516 -28.40 -37.10 -25.64
N THR A 517 -27.51 -38.11 -25.82
CA THR A 517 -26.20 -38.56 -25.23
C THR A 517 -25.23 -39.11 -26.33
N ASP A 518 -23.92 -38.84 -26.29
CA ASP A 518 -22.77 -39.73 -25.92
C ASP A 518 -22.38 -40.94 -26.82
N ASN A 519 -21.05 -41.15 -27.02
CA ASN A 519 -20.28 -42.42 -27.09
C ASN A 519 -18.78 -42.18 -27.48
N GLY A 520 -17.85 -43.05 -27.05
CA GLY A 520 -16.39 -42.99 -27.38
C GLY A 520 -15.66 -44.34 -27.25
N ARG A 521 -14.31 -44.40 -27.39
CA ARG A 521 -13.42 -45.56 -27.05
C ARG A 521 -11.90 -45.30 -27.19
N ASP A 522 -11.14 -45.63 -26.12
CA ASP A 522 -9.83 -46.30 -25.94
C ASP A 522 -8.80 -46.38 -27.11
N HIS A 523 -7.46 -46.27 -26.92
CA HIS A 523 -6.59 -47.13 -26.06
C HIS A 523 -5.23 -46.49 -25.61
N GLU A 524 -4.36 -47.29 -24.98
CA GLU A 524 -3.27 -46.98 -24.01
C GLU A 524 -1.85 -46.59 -24.51
N SER A 525 -1.03 -46.09 -23.56
CA SER A 525 0.46 -46.17 -23.45
C SER A 525 1.35 -45.29 -24.35
N GLY A 526 2.62 -44.99 -24.03
CA GLY A 526 3.36 -45.14 -22.75
C GLY A 526 4.90 -45.12 -22.88
N ARG A 527 5.57 -44.08 -22.34
CA ARG A 527 7.05 -43.82 -22.26
C ARG A 527 7.81 -43.56 -23.58
N SER A 528 8.66 -42.53 -23.63
CA SER A 528 10.13 -42.60 -23.88
C SER A 528 10.79 -41.19 -23.85
N MET A 529 12.13 -41.14 -23.92
CA MET A 529 12.95 -39.92 -23.94
C MET A 529 13.32 -39.47 -25.38
N ALA A 530 13.91 -38.26 -25.44
CA ALA A 530 15.10 -37.88 -26.23
C ALA A 530 14.95 -36.88 -27.39
N SER A 531 15.61 -35.72 -27.16
CA SER A 531 16.31 -34.86 -28.12
C SER A 531 16.51 -35.35 -29.57
N SER A 532 16.15 -34.50 -30.53
CA SER A 532 17.09 -34.17 -31.63
C SER A 532 16.87 -32.76 -32.18
N THR A 533 17.97 -32.03 -32.36
CA THR A 533 18.07 -30.84 -33.21
C THR A 533 17.86 -31.20 -34.69
N TYR A 534 17.21 -30.33 -35.46
CA TYR A 534 17.56 -30.13 -36.87
C TYR A 534 17.46 -28.66 -37.25
N ALA A 535 18.55 -28.12 -37.81
CA ALA A 535 18.56 -26.83 -38.47
C ALA A 535 18.42 -27.05 -39.98
N VAL A 536 17.59 -26.24 -40.64
CA VAL A 536 17.52 -26.19 -42.11
C VAL A 536 17.66 -24.74 -42.53
N SER A 537 18.79 -24.42 -43.14
CA SER A 537 18.96 -23.18 -43.90
C SER A 537 18.24 -23.32 -45.25
N ASN A 538 17.67 -22.21 -45.74
CA ASN A 538 17.46 -22.08 -47.18
C ASN A 538 17.59 -20.62 -47.62
N ASN A 539 17.92 -20.42 -48.89
CA ASN A 539 18.48 -19.18 -49.43
C ASN A 539 17.70 -18.72 -50.70
N ALA A 540 18.15 -17.64 -51.34
CA ALA A 540 17.76 -17.19 -52.70
C ALA A 540 16.42 -16.46 -52.91
N SER A 541 16.39 -15.17 -52.52
CA SER A 541 16.21 -14.01 -53.42
C SER A 541 15.13 -13.98 -54.55
N SER A 542 14.19 -13.01 -54.43
CA SER A 542 13.59 -12.17 -55.51
C SER A 542 12.64 -12.84 -56.55
N ARG A 543 11.57 -12.19 -57.06
CA ARG A 543 11.45 -10.80 -57.55
C ARG A 543 10.01 -10.20 -57.51
N ARG A 544 9.95 -8.89 -57.21
CA ARG A 544 9.06 -7.83 -57.77
C ARG A 544 7.53 -8.04 -57.89
N SER A 545 6.79 -7.27 -57.08
CA SER A 545 6.14 -6.00 -57.49
C SER A 545 6.04 -5.08 -56.25
N ALA A 546 6.22 -3.76 -56.22
CA ALA A 546 6.15 -2.68 -57.22
C ALA A 546 4.74 -2.19 -57.57
N TRP A 547 4.10 -1.45 -56.65
CA TRP A 547 3.21 -0.30 -56.89
C TRP A 547 3.01 0.50 -55.58
N GLN A 548 2.66 1.79 -55.68
CA GLN A 548 2.22 2.71 -54.59
C GLN A 548 3.17 3.00 -53.39
N THR A 549 3.96 4.08 -53.48
CA THR A 549 4.28 4.93 -52.29
C THR A 549 4.60 6.38 -52.66
N GLU A 550 3.78 7.01 -53.51
CA GLU A 550 3.94 8.43 -53.90
C GLU A 550 3.08 9.34 -53.00
N ARG A 551 3.67 9.95 -51.95
CA ARG A 551 3.13 11.16 -51.29
C ARG A 551 4.10 11.81 -50.29
N HIS A 552 4.19 13.14 -50.37
CA HIS A 552 4.70 14.07 -49.35
C HIS A 552 6.14 13.94 -48.84
N ARG A 553 7.12 14.03 -49.75
CA ARG A 553 8.47 14.50 -49.42
C ARG A 553 8.47 16.01 -49.12
N ARG A 554 8.11 16.42 -47.90
CA ARG A 554 8.23 17.83 -47.47
C ARG A 554 9.70 18.25 -47.39
N HIS A 555 10.02 19.44 -47.89
CA HIS A 555 11.35 20.05 -47.70
C HIS A 555 11.60 20.32 -46.21
N ARG A 556 12.78 19.96 -45.73
CA ARG A 556 13.26 20.28 -44.38
C ARG A 556 13.95 21.64 -44.46
N LYS A 557 13.42 22.64 -43.73
CA LYS A 557 14.04 23.98 -43.62
C LYS A 557 15.49 23.87 -43.13
N THR A 558 16.34 24.81 -43.53
CA THR A 558 17.71 24.91 -43.02
C THR A 558 17.74 25.70 -41.70
N ASP A 559 18.83 25.53 -40.93
CA ASP A 559 18.95 26.19 -39.63
C ASP A 559 19.00 27.73 -39.74
N GLU A 560 19.46 28.29 -40.87
CA GLU A 560 19.38 29.73 -41.16
C GLU A 560 17.93 30.24 -41.31
N GLU A 561 17.04 29.46 -41.91
CA GLU A 561 15.63 29.85 -42.07
C GLU A 561 14.92 29.89 -40.71
N LEU A 562 15.20 28.90 -39.86
CA LEU A 562 14.77 28.84 -38.46
C LEU A 562 15.31 30.03 -37.64
N TYR A 563 16.57 30.43 -37.87
CA TYR A 563 17.17 31.59 -37.21
C TYR A 563 16.57 32.94 -37.65
N ARG A 564 16.01 33.03 -38.87
CA ARG A 564 15.29 34.24 -39.33
C ARG A 564 13.89 34.33 -38.71
N GLU A 565 13.15 33.22 -38.63
CA GLU A 565 11.83 33.21 -37.96
C GLU A 565 11.93 33.59 -36.48
N LEU A 566 12.94 33.10 -35.76
CA LEU A 566 13.18 33.46 -34.35
C LEU A 566 13.52 34.94 -34.14
N LYS A 567 14.00 35.65 -35.17
CA LYS A 567 14.36 37.07 -35.09
C LYS A 567 13.21 38.04 -35.40
N GLY A 568 12.03 37.52 -35.78
CA GLY A 568 10.81 38.31 -35.98
C GLY A 568 9.88 38.38 -34.76
N PHE A 569 10.32 37.87 -33.60
CA PHE A 569 9.50 37.67 -32.39
C PHE A 569 10.08 38.35 -31.13
N PHE A 570 11.05 39.26 -31.29
CA PHE A 570 11.68 40.06 -30.24
C PHE A 570 11.69 41.55 -30.63
#